data_AF-X1HLJ9-F1
#
_entry.id   AF-X1HLJ9-F1
#
_cell.length_a   1.000
_cell.length_b   1.000
_cell.length_c   1.000
_cell.angle_alpha   90.00
_cell.angle_beta   90.00
_cell.angle_gamma   90.00
#
_symmetry.space_group_name_H-M   'P 1'
#
loop_
_entity.id
_entity.type
_entity.pdbx_description
1 polymer ?
#
loop_
_entity_poly.entity_id
_entity_poly.type
_entity_poly.pdbx_seq_one_letter_code
_entity_poly.pdbx_strand_id
1 'polypeptide(L)'
;GVCPTPTLQLMVEKLHASGGIVISGSHNPAEWNALKFVRSDGLFLYPEEGKKVIQIYNKDMIKRAPWNHLGRIYKENSAIENHLDQVLKVVNEKKIRSKKFKVVIDAGNGAGALISPKLCRKLGCEVVSLNCEPNGIFARPPEPIPSHLRQLSEIVKSTRADIGFAHDADADRVAIVTDRGEILPEDYTLLMAVKFSLGKKAGLVVTNLSTTQALDDVAAEFNCAVKRTKIGDVHVSRCMKEEKAVIGGEGNGGVIIPEVHYARDGIAAIALLLDYLTDTNEPVSELA
;
A
#
# COMPACT_ATOMS: atom_id res chain seq x y z
N GLY A 1 17.69 3.71 0.97
CA GLY A 1 17.97 2.26 0.86
C GLY A 1 16.79 1.59 0.20
N VAL A 2 16.63 0.28 0.31
CA VAL A 2 15.42 -0.42 -0.14
C VAL A 2 14.33 -0.21 0.91
N CYS A 3 13.17 0.28 0.48
CA CYS A 3 11.96 0.38 1.28
C CYS A 3 10.74 0.46 0.35
N PRO A 4 9.53 0.15 0.84
CA PRO A 4 8.30 0.40 0.08
C PRO A 4 8.18 1.84 -0.38
N THR A 5 7.48 2.06 -1.49
CA THR A 5 7.08 3.39 -1.96
C THR A 5 6.37 4.23 -0.89
N PRO A 6 5.31 3.72 -0.21
CA PRO A 6 4.63 4.48 0.87
C PRO A 6 5.56 4.83 2.04
N THR A 7 6.59 4.00 2.30
CA THR A 7 7.59 4.29 3.34
C THR A 7 8.39 5.55 3.00
N LEU A 8 8.82 5.67 1.73
CA LEU A 8 9.56 6.85 1.30
C LEU A 8 8.68 8.11 1.35
N GLN A 9 7.43 7.99 0.93
CA GLN A 9 6.45 9.10 0.95
C GLN A 9 6.26 9.65 2.37
N LEU A 10 6.03 8.76 3.35
CA LEU A 10 5.95 9.12 4.77
C LEU A 10 7.24 9.78 5.30
N MET A 11 8.41 9.30 4.85
CA MET A 11 9.68 9.87 5.28
C MET A 11 9.93 11.26 4.70
N VAL A 12 9.43 11.57 3.50
CA VAL A 12 9.50 12.93 2.94
C VAL A 12 8.78 13.92 3.86
N GLU A 13 7.58 13.57 4.32
CA GLU A 13 6.83 14.41 5.27
C GLU A 13 7.52 14.49 6.63
N LYS A 14 7.93 13.34 7.19
CA LYS A 14 8.56 13.27 8.51
C LYS A 14 9.85 14.10 8.59
N LEU A 15 10.65 14.08 7.53
CA LEU A 15 11.92 14.81 7.46
C LEU A 15 11.73 16.26 6.99
N HIS A 16 10.51 16.69 6.69
CA HIS A 16 10.23 17.97 6.03
C HIS A 16 11.10 18.20 4.79
N ALA A 17 11.32 17.14 4.02
CA ALA A 17 12.14 17.20 2.82
C ALA A 17 11.41 17.96 1.71
N SER A 18 12.17 18.61 0.82
CA SER A 18 11.60 19.31 -0.34
C SER A 18 10.91 18.36 -1.34
N GLY A 19 11.18 17.07 -1.24
CA GLY A 19 10.64 16.01 -2.08
C GLY A 19 11.45 14.73 -1.95
N GLY A 20 11.08 13.73 -2.74
CA GLY A 20 11.74 12.42 -2.78
C GLY A 20 11.76 11.84 -4.19
N ILE A 21 12.59 10.83 -4.39
CA ILE A 21 12.65 10.05 -5.64
C ILE A 21 12.61 8.58 -5.26
N VAL A 22 11.58 7.89 -5.74
CA VAL A 22 11.49 6.43 -5.69
C VAL A 22 12.06 5.88 -6.99
N ILE A 23 12.88 4.83 -6.88
CA ILE A 23 13.37 4.04 -8.02
C ILE A 23 12.61 2.71 -7.99
N SER A 24 11.58 2.58 -8.83
CA SER A 24 10.70 1.40 -8.84
C SER A 24 9.90 1.25 -10.13
N GLY A 25 9.80 0.01 -10.64
CA GLY A 25 8.84 -0.42 -11.66
C GLY A 25 7.48 -0.89 -11.11
N SER A 26 7.25 -0.85 -9.79
CA SER A 26 6.02 -1.33 -9.14
C SER A 26 5.61 -2.74 -9.56
N HIS A 27 4.59 -2.89 -10.39
CA HIS A 27 4.06 -4.18 -10.84
C HIS A 27 4.66 -4.63 -12.19
N ASN A 28 5.45 -3.78 -12.85
CA ASN A 28 6.07 -4.12 -14.14
C ASN A 28 7.09 -5.27 -14.01
N PRO A 29 7.34 -6.03 -15.10
CA PRO A 29 8.35 -7.08 -15.13
C PRO A 29 9.76 -6.63 -14.73
N ALA A 30 10.63 -7.58 -14.38
CA ALA A 30 11.94 -7.36 -13.74
C ALA A 30 12.89 -6.45 -14.53
N GLU A 31 12.77 -6.40 -15.85
CA GLU A 31 13.58 -5.56 -16.73
C GLU A 31 13.22 -4.07 -16.67
N TRP A 32 12.08 -3.71 -16.07
CA TRP A 32 11.60 -2.35 -15.98
C TRP A 32 11.97 -1.67 -14.68
N ASN A 33 12.28 -0.37 -14.77
CA ASN A 33 12.45 0.51 -13.63
C ASN A 33 12.01 1.93 -14.01
N ALA A 34 11.68 2.75 -13.01
CA ALA A 34 11.24 4.12 -13.24
C ALA A 34 11.63 5.03 -12.08
N LEU A 35 11.66 6.33 -12.36
CA LEU A 35 11.79 7.38 -11.35
C LEU A 35 10.38 7.92 -11.04
N LYS A 36 9.94 7.78 -9.80
CA LYS A 36 8.72 8.42 -9.30
C LYS A 36 9.09 9.58 -8.40
N PHE A 37 8.70 10.79 -8.79
CA PHE A 37 9.02 12.01 -8.05
C PHE A 37 7.92 12.32 -7.04
N VAL A 38 8.35 12.55 -5.81
CA VAL A 38 7.50 12.82 -4.64
C VAL A 38 7.70 14.27 -4.21
N ARG A 39 6.59 14.97 -3.98
CA ARG A 39 6.49 16.34 -3.48
C ARG A 39 6.80 16.40 -1.99
N SER A 40 7.00 17.61 -1.47
CA SER A 40 7.24 17.83 -0.04
C SER A 40 6.09 17.39 0.88
N ASP A 41 4.88 17.22 0.36
CA ASP A 41 3.72 16.68 1.09
C ASP A 41 3.56 15.16 0.94
N GLY A 42 4.60 14.45 0.52
CA GLY A 42 4.62 12.99 0.40
C GLY A 42 3.88 12.42 -0.82
N LEU A 43 3.19 13.25 -1.60
CA LEU A 43 2.45 12.80 -2.79
C LEU A 43 3.29 12.81 -4.05
N PHE A 44 2.94 11.99 -5.05
CA PHE A 44 3.55 12.12 -6.37
C PHE A 44 3.28 13.49 -7.01
N LEU A 45 4.17 13.93 -7.88
CA LEU A 45 3.96 15.13 -8.68
C LEU A 45 2.64 15.06 -9.45
N TYR A 46 1.91 16.17 -9.49
CA TYR A 46 0.79 16.32 -10.41
C TYR A 46 1.29 16.34 -11.87
N PRO A 47 0.43 15.99 -12.85
CA PRO A 47 0.81 15.99 -14.26
C PRO A 47 1.45 17.31 -14.74
N GLU A 48 0.95 18.45 -14.26
CA GLU A 48 1.49 19.78 -14.54
C GLU A 48 2.91 19.99 -13.96
N GLU A 49 3.18 19.44 -12.78
CA GLU A 49 4.50 19.52 -12.13
C GLU A 49 5.51 18.58 -12.82
N GLY A 50 5.07 17.39 -13.24
CA GLY A 50 5.88 16.47 -14.03
C GLY A 50 6.30 17.08 -15.38
N LYS A 51 5.38 17.77 -16.07
CA LYS A 51 5.71 18.53 -17.29
C LYS A 51 6.77 19.60 -17.03
N LYS A 52 6.73 20.27 -15.88
CA LYS A 52 7.73 21.26 -15.49
C LYS A 52 9.12 20.64 -15.27
N VAL A 53 9.21 19.47 -14.66
CA VAL A 53 10.48 18.73 -14.52
C VAL A 53 11.08 18.42 -15.89
N ILE A 54 10.27 17.90 -16.82
CA ILE A 54 10.71 17.59 -18.19
C ILE A 54 11.17 18.87 -18.91
N GLN A 55 10.46 19.99 -18.74
CA GLN A 55 10.87 21.27 -19.32
C GLN A 55 12.20 21.79 -18.77
N ILE A 56 12.44 21.66 -17.46
CA ILE A 56 13.71 22.05 -16.82
C ILE A 56 14.86 21.23 -17.43
N TYR A 57 14.67 19.92 -17.58
CA TYR A 57 15.65 19.03 -18.19
C TYR A 57 15.91 19.37 -19.66
N ASN A 58 14.86 19.47 -20.48
CA ASN A 58 14.99 19.71 -21.93
C ASN A 58 15.59 21.08 -22.27
N LYS A 59 15.41 22.09 -21.41
CA LYS A 59 15.94 23.45 -21.61
C LYS A 59 17.27 23.70 -20.89
N ASP A 60 17.87 22.67 -20.29
CA ASP A 60 19.09 22.75 -19.47
C ASP A 60 19.04 23.89 -18.42
N MET A 61 17.87 24.06 -17.77
CA MET A 61 17.66 25.10 -16.75
C MET A 61 18.13 24.66 -15.35
N ILE A 62 19.10 23.74 -15.29
CA ILE A 62 19.58 23.16 -14.05
C ILE A 62 20.59 24.12 -13.40
N LYS A 63 20.21 24.69 -12.25
CA LYS A 63 21.11 25.55 -11.47
C LYS A 63 22.20 24.71 -10.80
N ARG A 64 23.43 24.78 -11.31
CA ARG A 64 24.59 24.07 -10.76
C ARG A 64 25.17 24.84 -9.57
N ALA A 65 25.45 24.15 -8.47
CA ALA A 65 26.10 24.74 -7.31
C ALA A 65 27.61 24.94 -7.58
N PRO A 66 28.22 26.01 -7.04
CA PRO A 66 29.68 26.16 -7.05
C PRO A 66 30.34 25.11 -6.12
N TRP A 67 31.64 24.90 -6.29
CA TRP A 67 32.43 23.87 -5.60
C TRP A 67 32.36 23.95 -4.06
N ASN A 68 32.14 25.14 -3.50
CA ASN A 68 32.06 25.40 -2.06
C ASN A 68 30.62 25.37 -1.51
N HIS A 69 29.61 25.05 -2.33
CA HIS A 69 28.19 24.92 -1.92
C HIS A 69 27.58 23.58 -2.36
N LEU A 70 28.41 22.52 -2.44
CA LEU A 70 27.91 21.17 -2.70
C LEU A 70 27.03 20.65 -1.56
N GLY A 71 26.03 19.85 -1.91
CA GLY A 71 25.16 19.18 -0.95
C GLY A 71 25.89 18.09 -0.16
N ARG A 72 25.23 17.60 0.89
CA ARG A 72 25.71 16.48 1.73
C ARG A 72 24.77 15.29 1.60
N ILE A 73 25.33 14.09 1.70
CA ILE A 73 24.57 12.84 1.65
C ILE A 73 24.55 12.23 3.05
N TYR A 74 23.35 11.88 3.50
CA TYR A 74 23.12 11.21 4.77
C TYR A 74 22.37 9.90 4.52
N LYS A 75 22.66 8.87 5.33
CA LYS A 75 21.90 7.61 5.31
C LYS A 75 20.83 7.69 6.40
N GLU A 76 19.58 7.56 5.99
CA GLU A 76 18.44 7.44 6.91
C GLU A 76 18.03 5.96 7.01
N ASN A 77 18.09 5.41 8.22
CA ASN A 77 17.84 3.99 8.49
C ASN A 77 16.56 3.74 9.31
N SER A 78 15.89 4.79 9.79
CA SER A 78 14.67 4.70 10.61
C SER A 78 13.38 4.57 9.80
N ALA A 79 13.45 4.61 8.47
CA ALA A 79 12.29 4.67 7.58
C ALA A 79 11.24 3.58 7.84
N ILE A 80 11.67 2.32 7.98
CA ILE A 80 10.77 1.18 8.21
C ILE A 80 10.07 1.29 9.57
N GLU A 81 10.80 1.60 10.63
CA GLU A 81 10.19 1.72 11.97
C GLU A 81 9.24 2.92 12.03
N ASN A 82 9.58 4.04 11.39
CA ASN A 82 8.68 5.20 11.31
C ASN A 82 7.37 4.86 10.61
N HIS A 83 7.42 4.08 9.54
CA HIS A 83 6.22 3.64 8.84
C HIS A 83 5.39 2.69 9.72
N LEU A 84 6.02 1.69 10.35
CA LEU A 84 5.33 0.81 11.29
C LEU A 84 4.64 1.60 12.42
N ASP A 85 5.30 2.61 12.98
CA ASP A 85 4.73 3.44 14.04
C ASP A 85 3.50 4.24 13.58
N GLN A 86 3.40 4.64 12.31
CA GLN A 86 2.19 5.30 11.81
C GLN A 86 1.05 4.30 11.60
N VAL A 87 1.34 3.15 11.01
CA VAL A 87 0.32 2.10 10.75
C VAL A 87 -0.25 1.55 12.06
N LEU A 88 0.56 1.36 13.09
CA LEU A 88 0.11 0.84 14.37
C LEU A 88 -0.87 1.78 15.10
N LYS A 89 -0.81 3.10 14.85
CA LYS A 89 -1.72 4.08 15.48
C LYS A 89 -3.16 3.99 14.98
N VAL A 90 -3.40 3.42 13.81
CA VAL A 90 -4.72 3.42 13.17
C VAL A 90 -5.50 2.12 13.40
N VAL A 91 -4.94 1.18 14.16
CA VAL A 91 -5.55 -0.13 14.44
C VAL A 91 -5.57 -0.48 15.92
N ASN A 92 -6.43 -1.41 16.33
CA ASN A 92 -6.46 -1.90 17.70
C ASN A 92 -5.45 -3.04 17.91
N GLU A 93 -4.17 -2.69 18.14
CA GLU A 93 -3.09 -3.65 18.33
C GLU A 93 -3.39 -4.74 19.39
N LYS A 94 -4.02 -4.34 20.50
CA LYS A 94 -4.33 -5.26 21.61
C LYS A 94 -5.35 -6.31 21.18
N LYS A 95 -6.41 -5.90 20.49
CA LYS A 95 -7.42 -6.84 19.98
C LYS A 95 -6.80 -7.77 18.93
N ILE A 96 -6.03 -7.26 17.98
CA ILE A 96 -5.40 -8.10 16.93
C ILE A 96 -4.47 -9.14 17.55
N ARG A 97 -3.62 -8.72 18.50
CA ARG A 97 -2.72 -9.63 19.24
C ARG A 97 -3.45 -10.76 19.97
N SER A 98 -4.68 -10.52 20.42
CA SER A 98 -5.48 -11.53 21.13
C SER A 98 -5.92 -12.68 20.21
N LYS A 99 -6.04 -12.43 18.90
CA LYS A 99 -6.45 -13.44 17.91
C LYS A 99 -5.31 -14.39 17.51
N LYS A 100 -4.06 -13.92 17.56
CA LYS A 100 -2.87 -14.68 17.17
C LYS A 100 -2.98 -15.28 15.76
N PHE A 101 -3.46 -14.49 14.80
CA PHE A 101 -3.65 -14.95 13.42
C PHE A 101 -2.38 -15.60 12.86
N LYS A 102 -2.53 -16.68 12.12
CA LYS A 102 -1.52 -17.21 11.23
C LYS A 102 -1.66 -16.56 9.86
N VAL A 103 -0.61 -15.86 9.44
CA VAL A 103 -0.60 -15.07 8.20
C VAL A 103 0.53 -15.54 7.29
N VAL A 104 0.22 -15.76 6.01
CA VAL A 104 1.24 -15.97 4.97
C VAL A 104 1.51 -14.66 4.24
N ILE A 105 2.77 -14.26 4.14
CA ILE A 105 3.17 -13.03 3.43
C ILE A 105 4.00 -13.41 2.21
N ASP A 106 3.51 -13.14 1.00
CA ASP A 106 4.24 -13.21 -0.26
C ASP A 106 4.68 -11.81 -0.71
N ALA A 107 5.94 -11.47 -0.48
CA ALA A 107 6.47 -10.18 -0.89
C ALA A 107 7.01 -10.17 -2.33
N GLY A 108 6.95 -11.29 -3.07
CA GLY A 108 7.46 -11.40 -4.43
C GLY A 108 8.93 -11.00 -4.62
N ASN A 109 9.75 -11.06 -3.56
CA ASN A 109 11.13 -10.53 -3.48
C ASN A 109 11.24 -8.99 -3.62
N GLY A 110 10.13 -8.28 -3.44
CA GLY A 110 10.05 -6.82 -3.42
C GLY A 110 10.32 -6.19 -2.06
N ALA A 111 10.10 -4.89 -1.98
CA ALA A 111 10.37 -4.06 -0.82
C ALA A 111 9.46 -4.35 0.38
N GLY A 112 8.27 -4.93 0.15
CA GLY A 112 7.35 -5.37 1.22
C GLY A 112 7.98 -6.40 2.16
N ALA A 113 8.96 -7.18 1.67
CA ALA A 113 9.70 -8.18 2.44
C ALA A 113 10.34 -7.64 3.72
N LEU A 114 10.73 -6.36 3.71
CA LEU A 114 11.42 -5.71 4.82
C LEU A 114 10.48 -5.21 5.92
N ILE A 115 9.18 -5.11 5.66
CA ILE A 115 8.20 -4.46 6.55
C ILE A 115 7.01 -5.34 6.90
N SER A 116 6.35 -6.01 5.96
CA SER A 116 5.07 -6.69 6.22
C SER A 116 5.22 -7.86 7.20
N PRO A 117 6.28 -8.71 7.10
CA PRO A 117 6.54 -9.72 8.13
C PRO A 117 6.80 -9.12 9.51
N LYS A 118 7.44 -7.93 9.57
CA LYS A 118 7.69 -7.24 10.86
C LYS A 118 6.39 -6.68 11.43
N LEU A 119 5.55 -6.05 10.60
CA LEU A 119 4.23 -5.54 10.99
C LEU A 119 3.40 -6.67 11.61
N CYS A 120 3.21 -7.78 10.89
CA CYS A 120 2.37 -8.88 11.37
C CYS A 120 2.90 -9.48 12.67
N ARG A 121 4.24 -9.62 12.83
CA ARG A 121 4.82 -10.05 14.12
C ARG A 121 4.58 -9.04 15.24
N LYS A 122 4.68 -7.72 14.96
CA LYS A 122 4.33 -6.67 15.95
C LYS A 122 2.84 -6.69 16.31
N LEU A 123 1.97 -7.15 15.40
CA LEU A 123 0.55 -7.38 15.66
C LEU A 123 0.25 -8.73 16.33
N GLY A 124 1.29 -9.52 16.68
CA GLY A 124 1.13 -10.79 17.40
C GLY A 124 0.75 -11.98 16.50
N CYS A 125 0.85 -11.85 15.18
CA CYS A 125 0.59 -12.92 14.25
C CYS A 125 1.73 -13.96 14.21
N GLU A 126 1.39 -15.22 13.96
CA GLU A 126 2.32 -16.23 13.48
C GLU A 126 2.54 -15.98 11.98
N VAL A 127 3.79 -15.74 11.55
CA VAL A 127 4.08 -15.33 10.17
C VAL A 127 4.82 -16.43 9.41
N VAL A 128 4.22 -16.87 8.31
CA VAL A 128 4.87 -17.69 7.28
C VAL A 128 5.35 -16.76 6.16
N SER A 129 6.66 -16.66 5.97
CA SER A 129 7.25 -15.80 4.94
C SER A 129 7.47 -16.56 3.64
N LEU A 130 6.87 -16.06 2.55
CA LEU A 130 7.04 -16.52 1.17
C LEU A 130 7.71 -15.39 0.36
N ASN A 131 8.75 -15.71 -0.40
CA ASN A 131 9.45 -14.73 -1.26
C ASN A 131 9.83 -13.41 -0.53
N CYS A 132 10.24 -13.49 0.73
CA CYS A 132 10.54 -12.33 1.58
C CYS A 132 12.04 -12.00 1.64
N GLU A 133 12.79 -12.31 0.59
CA GLU A 133 14.20 -11.93 0.45
C GLU A 133 14.35 -10.93 -0.71
N PRO A 134 14.63 -9.63 -0.44
CA PRO A 134 14.72 -8.61 -1.47
C PRO A 134 16.09 -8.63 -2.16
N ASN A 135 16.34 -9.68 -2.94
CA ASN A 135 17.61 -9.93 -3.64
C ASN A 135 17.64 -9.36 -5.07
N GLY A 136 16.56 -8.69 -5.51
CA GLY A 136 16.43 -8.13 -6.86
C GLY A 136 16.01 -9.14 -7.94
N ILE A 137 15.75 -10.39 -7.57
CA ILE A 137 15.25 -11.44 -8.46
C ILE A 137 13.84 -11.83 -8.01
N PHE A 138 12.84 -11.48 -8.80
CA PHE A 138 11.44 -11.77 -8.48
C PHE A 138 11.10 -13.25 -8.69
N ALA A 139 10.60 -13.92 -7.65
CA ALA A 139 10.17 -15.33 -7.70
C ALA A 139 8.89 -15.56 -8.53
N ARG A 140 8.11 -14.50 -8.74
CA ARG A 140 6.93 -14.45 -9.61
C ARG A 140 6.87 -13.07 -10.28
N PRO A 141 6.11 -12.89 -11.37
CA PRO A 141 5.85 -11.55 -11.87
C PRO A 141 5.35 -10.63 -10.75
N PRO A 142 5.83 -9.38 -10.66
CA PRO A 142 5.56 -8.53 -9.50
C PRO A 142 4.09 -8.27 -9.25
N GLU A 143 3.31 -8.10 -10.30
CA GLU A 143 1.87 -7.88 -10.21
C GLU A 143 1.15 -9.04 -9.49
N PRO A 144 0.48 -8.81 -8.35
CA PRO A 144 -0.10 -9.86 -7.52
C PRO A 144 -1.51 -10.26 -8.00
N ILE A 145 -1.65 -10.65 -9.27
CA ILE A 145 -2.92 -11.13 -9.85
C ILE A 145 -3.12 -12.63 -9.63
N PRO A 146 -4.36 -13.15 -9.71
CA PRO A 146 -4.65 -14.55 -9.38
C PRO A 146 -3.79 -15.60 -10.06
N SER A 147 -3.42 -15.39 -11.33
CA SER A 147 -2.54 -16.29 -12.09
C SER A 147 -1.13 -16.43 -11.49
N HIS A 148 -0.66 -15.44 -10.71
CA HIS A 148 0.67 -15.42 -10.11
C HIS A 148 0.70 -15.92 -8.66
N LEU A 149 -0.46 -16.11 -8.02
CA LEU A 149 -0.56 -16.37 -6.56
C LEU A 149 -0.89 -17.83 -6.20
N ARG A 150 -0.73 -18.77 -7.14
CA ARG A 150 -0.99 -20.21 -6.89
C ARG A 150 -0.18 -20.75 -5.70
N GLN A 151 1.10 -20.40 -5.62
CA GLN A 151 1.98 -20.86 -4.54
C GLN A 151 1.53 -20.32 -3.17
N LEU A 152 1.10 -19.06 -3.11
CA LEU A 152 0.54 -18.47 -1.89
C LEU A 152 -0.73 -19.23 -1.45
N SER A 153 -1.65 -19.50 -2.37
CA SER A 153 -2.85 -20.33 -2.12
C SER A 153 -2.51 -21.71 -1.54
N GLU A 154 -1.54 -22.41 -2.13
CA GLU A 154 -1.10 -23.73 -1.65
C GLU A 154 -0.48 -23.68 -0.24
N ILE A 155 0.30 -22.64 0.05
CA ILE A 155 0.92 -22.46 1.36
C ILE A 155 -0.12 -22.09 2.41
N VAL A 156 -1.08 -21.22 2.09
CA VAL A 156 -2.19 -20.89 2.99
C VAL A 156 -2.95 -22.16 3.39
N LYS A 157 -3.34 -23.00 2.42
CA LYS A 157 -4.04 -24.27 2.69
C LYS A 157 -3.20 -25.25 3.49
N SER A 158 -1.94 -25.46 3.11
CA SER A 158 -1.08 -26.46 3.76
C SER A 158 -0.67 -26.07 5.18
N THR A 159 -0.53 -24.77 5.46
CA THR A 159 -0.21 -24.25 6.79
C THR A 159 -1.44 -23.95 7.65
N ARG A 160 -2.65 -24.05 7.06
CA ARG A 160 -3.93 -23.65 7.66
C ARG A 160 -3.86 -22.22 8.20
N ALA A 161 -3.35 -21.32 7.37
CA ALA A 161 -3.28 -19.91 7.71
C ALA A 161 -4.67 -19.26 7.62
N ASP A 162 -4.92 -18.26 8.46
CA ASP A 162 -6.19 -17.53 8.49
C ASP A 162 -6.32 -16.59 7.29
N ILE A 163 -5.20 -16.13 6.73
CA ILE A 163 -5.16 -15.24 5.57
C ILE A 163 -3.77 -15.24 4.92
N GLY A 164 -3.74 -15.09 3.60
CA GLY A 164 -2.54 -14.81 2.83
C GLY A 164 -2.57 -13.40 2.24
N PHE A 165 -1.43 -12.72 2.22
CA PHE A 165 -1.25 -11.43 1.57
C PHE A 165 -0.13 -11.48 0.53
N ALA A 166 -0.35 -10.85 -0.62
CA ALA A 166 0.65 -10.72 -1.67
C ALA A 166 0.87 -9.25 -2.05
N HIS A 167 2.12 -8.79 -2.02
CA HIS A 167 2.47 -7.44 -2.49
C HIS A 167 2.92 -7.42 -3.95
N ASP A 168 2.88 -6.23 -4.56
CA ASP A 168 3.69 -5.88 -5.71
C ASP A 168 5.12 -5.46 -5.29
N ALA A 169 6.01 -5.12 -6.23
CA ALA A 169 7.44 -4.98 -5.91
C ALA A 169 7.74 -3.84 -4.93
N ASP A 170 6.99 -2.73 -4.95
CA ASP A 170 7.19 -1.60 -4.04
C ASP A 170 6.13 -1.47 -2.94
N ALA A 171 5.28 -2.50 -2.82
CA ALA A 171 4.32 -2.72 -1.74
C ALA A 171 3.35 -1.55 -1.50
N ASP A 172 2.96 -0.86 -2.57
CA ASP A 172 1.85 0.09 -2.53
C ASP A 172 0.49 -0.61 -2.74
N ARG A 173 0.49 -1.87 -3.20
CA ARG A 173 -0.69 -2.74 -3.34
C ARG A 173 -0.59 -3.98 -2.46
N VAL A 174 -1.74 -4.56 -2.14
CA VAL A 174 -1.82 -5.89 -1.55
C VAL A 174 -3.03 -6.66 -2.08
N ALA A 175 -2.83 -7.94 -2.42
CA ALA A 175 -3.88 -8.89 -2.77
C ALA A 175 -4.09 -9.90 -1.64
N ILE A 176 -5.27 -10.52 -1.60
CA ILE A 176 -5.73 -11.39 -0.52
C ILE A 176 -5.93 -12.83 -1.02
N VAL A 177 -5.51 -13.78 -0.21
CA VAL A 177 -5.86 -15.19 -0.32
C VAL A 177 -6.60 -15.61 0.94
N THR A 178 -7.77 -16.22 0.78
CA THR A 178 -8.63 -16.59 1.91
C THR A 178 -8.07 -17.76 2.71
N ASP A 179 -8.61 -18.03 3.90
CA ASP A 179 -8.31 -19.21 4.72
C ASP A 179 -8.57 -20.55 3.99
N ARG A 180 -9.46 -20.54 2.99
CA ARG A 180 -9.72 -21.69 2.09
C ARG A 180 -8.73 -21.80 0.93
N GLY A 181 -7.81 -20.84 0.82
CA GLY A 181 -6.86 -20.72 -0.28
C GLY A 181 -7.47 -20.16 -1.55
N GLU A 182 -8.64 -19.50 -1.49
CA GLU A 182 -9.23 -18.84 -2.66
C GLU A 182 -8.49 -17.53 -2.89
N ILE A 183 -8.07 -17.29 -4.13
CA ILE A 183 -7.36 -16.06 -4.48
C ILE A 183 -8.41 -15.03 -4.87
N LEU A 184 -8.57 -13.99 -4.07
CA LEU A 184 -9.58 -12.97 -4.34
C LEU A 184 -9.15 -12.07 -5.51
N PRO A 185 -10.11 -11.56 -6.30
CA PRO A 185 -9.87 -10.44 -7.19
C PRO A 185 -9.26 -9.23 -6.46
N GLU A 186 -8.42 -8.46 -7.15
CA GLU A 186 -7.61 -7.39 -6.56
C GLU A 186 -8.42 -6.24 -5.93
N ASP A 187 -9.65 -6.04 -6.38
CA ASP A 187 -10.59 -5.06 -5.87
C ASP A 187 -11.09 -5.37 -4.46
N TYR A 188 -11.08 -6.65 -4.04
CA TYR A 188 -11.56 -7.07 -2.72
C TYR A 188 -10.80 -6.44 -1.56
N THR A 189 -9.50 -6.18 -1.72
CA THR A 189 -8.72 -5.47 -0.71
C THR A 189 -9.32 -4.10 -0.41
N LEU A 190 -9.69 -3.35 -1.45
CA LEU A 190 -10.33 -2.04 -1.28
C LEU A 190 -11.75 -2.18 -0.74
N LEU A 191 -12.55 -3.12 -1.26
CA LEU A 191 -13.93 -3.34 -0.81
C LEU A 191 -13.99 -3.64 0.69
N MET A 192 -13.18 -4.58 1.17
CA MET A 192 -13.11 -4.95 2.59
C MET A 192 -12.62 -3.80 3.47
N ALA A 193 -11.58 -3.09 3.03
CA ALA A 193 -11.06 -1.93 3.75
C ALA A 193 -12.12 -0.82 3.87
N VAL A 194 -12.85 -0.53 2.79
CA VAL A 194 -13.93 0.47 2.79
C VAL A 194 -15.07 0.04 3.69
N LYS A 195 -15.53 -1.21 3.60
CA LYS A 195 -16.60 -1.75 4.45
C LYS A 195 -16.28 -1.56 5.94
N PHE A 196 -15.07 -1.94 6.34
CA PHE A 196 -14.63 -1.78 7.71
C PHE A 196 -14.50 -0.31 8.15
N SER A 197 -13.91 0.52 7.30
CA SER A 197 -13.72 1.94 7.60
C SER A 197 -15.05 2.67 7.76
N LEU A 198 -16.03 2.41 6.88
CA LEU A 198 -17.35 3.04 6.95
C LEU A 198 -18.16 2.53 8.15
N GLY A 199 -17.99 1.26 8.54
CA GLY A 199 -18.57 0.73 9.79
C GLY A 199 -18.06 1.42 11.05
N LYS A 200 -16.84 1.97 11.03
CA LYS A 200 -16.28 2.79 12.12
C LYS A 200 -16.65 4.27 12.00
N LYS A 201 -16.59 4.81 10.78
CA LYS A 201 -16.78 6.24 10.50
C LYS A 201 -17.36 6.42 9.10
N ALA A 202 -18.65 6.71 9.04
CA ALA A 202 -19.31 7.12 7.81
C ALA A 202 -18.66 8.37 7.21
N GLY A 203 -18.58 8.42 5.87
CA GLY A 203 -18.03 9.57 5.15
C GLY A 203 -17.78 9.26 3.68
N LEU A 204 -17.22 10.24 2.97
CA LEU A 204 -16.96 10.13 1.54
C LEU A 204 -15.86 9.09 1.26
N VAL A 205 -16.13 8.20 0.30
CA VAL A 205 -15.14 7.30 -0.30
C VAL A 205 -14.68 7.90 -1.63
N VAL A 206 -13.38 7.85 -1.92
CA VAL A 206 -12.86 8.30 -3.22
C VAL A 206 -12.13 7.17 -3.92
N THR A 207 -12.44 6.98 -5.19
CA THR A 207 -11.75 5.99 -6.04
C THR A 207 -11.58 6.50 -7.46
N ASN A 208 -11.07 5.68 -8.36
CA ASN A 208 -10.95 6.00 -9.78
C ASN A 208 -12.10 5.41 -10.63
N LEU A 209 -12.18 5.82 -11.89
CA LEU A 209 -13.21 5.36 -12.83
C LEU A 209 -13.11 3.87 -13.22
N SER A 210 -11.97 3.21 -13.01
CA SER A 210 -11.80 1.79 -13.38
C SER A 210 -12.15 0.83 -12.25
N THR A 211 -12.43 1.32 -11.05
CA THR A 211 -12.76 0.47 -9.89
C THR A 211 -14.17 -0.07 -10.01
N THR A 212 -14.38 -1.33 -9.62
CA THR A 212 -15.67 -2.05 -9.68
C THR A 212 -16.85 -1.26 -9.10
N GLN A 213 -18.07 -1.52 -9.60
CA GLN A 213 -19.31 -0.97 -9.03
C GLN A 213 -19.61 -1.53 -7.64
N ALA A 214 -19.07 -2.71 -7.28
CA ALA A 214 -19.25 -3.28 -5.95
C ALA A 214 -18.81 -2.33 -4.82
N LEU A 215 -17.92 -1.37 -5.10
CA LEU A 215 -17.54 -0.34 -4.14
C LEU A 215 -18.69 0.63 -3.83
N ASP A 216 -19.51 0.98 -4.84
CA ASP A 216 -20.70 1.79 -4.66
C ASP A 216 -21.74 1.03 -3.82
N ASP A 217 -21.89 -0.27 -4.06
CA ASP A 217 -22.81 -1.12 -3.30
C ASP A 217 -22.39 -1.21 -1.82
N VAL A 218 -21.10 -1.44 -1.55
CA VAL A 218 -20.54 -1.44 -0.18
C VAL A 218 -20.73 -0.08 0.50
N ALA A 219 -20.49 1.03 -0.18
CA ALA A 219 -20.68 2.35 0.40
C ALA A 219 -22.17 2.67 0.67
N ALA A 220 -23.07 2.18 -0.19
CA ALA A 220 -24.51 2.33 -0.04
C ALA A 220 -25.06 1.61 1.21
N GLU A 221 -24.46 0.48 1.64
CA GLU A 221 -24.79 -0.18 2.92
C GLU A 221 -24.70 0.79 4.13
N PHE A 222 -23.82 1.80 4.04
CA PHE A 222 -23.59 2.81 5.08
C PHE A 222 -24.16 4.20 4.73
N ASN A 223 -25.01 4.30 3.70
CA ASN A 223 -25.52 5.58 3.18
C ASN A 223 -24.41 6.60 2.83
N CYS A 224 -23.27 6.11 2.36
CA CYS A 224 -22.10 6.93 2.03
C CYS A 224 -21.94 7.07 0.51
N ALA A 225 -21.44 8.24 0.08
CA ALA A 225 -21.20 8.50 -1.33
C ALA A 225 -19.80 8.01 -1.77
N VAL A 226 -19.69 7.61 -3.04
CA VAL A 226 -18.43 7.36 -3.73
C VAL A 226 -18.17 8.46 -4.75
N LYS A 227 -17.01 9.11 -4.69
CA LYS A 227 -16.54 10.06 -5.70
C LYS A 227 -15.46 9.43 -6.57
N ARG A 228 -15.67 9.43 -7.88
CA ARG A 228 -14.77 8.81 -8.87
C ARG A 228 -13.89 9.84 -9.57
N THR A 229 -12.59 9.59 -9.64
CA THR A 229 -11.59 10.42 -10.32
C THR A 229 -11.09 9.75 -11.59
N LYS A 230 -10.28 10.47 -12.37
CA LYS A 230 -9.47 9.85 -13.43
C LYS A 230 -8.55 8.76 -12.83
N ILE A 231 -8.18 7.78 -13.66
CA ILE A 231 -7.25 6.70 -13.31
C ILE A 231 -5.88 7.29 -12.93
N GLY A 232 -5.28 6.76 -11.87
CA GLY A 232 -3.99 7.17 -11.34
C GLY A 232 -4.09 7.66 -9.90
N ASP A 233 -3.32 7.02 -9.02
CA ASP A 233 -3.17 7.33 -7.59
C ASP A 233 -3.16 8.84 -7.28
N VAL A 234 -2.42 9.64 -8.04
CA VAL A 234 -2.29 11.08 -7.80
C VAL A 234 -3.63 11.83 -7.86
N HIS A 235 -4.57 11.39 -8.70
CA HIS A 235 -5.90 11.99 -8.81
C HIS A 235 -6.79 11.61 -7.63
N VAL A 236 -6.73 10.34 -7.20
CA VAL A 236 -7.46 9.84 -6.03
C VAL A 236 -6.97 10.57 -4.78
N SER A 237 -5.66 10.55 -4.54
CA SER A 237 -4.98 11.17 -3.40
C SER A 237 -5.25 12.68 -3.30
N ARG A 238 -5.22 13.40 -4.44
CA ARG A 238 -5.60 14.82 -4.50
C ARG A 238 -7.05 15.06 -4.09
N CYS A 239 -7.97 14.30 -4.68
CA CYS A 239 -9.40 14.42 -4.40
C CYS A 239 -9.73 14.07 -2.94
N MET A 240 -9.11 13.02 -2.39
CA MET A 240 -9.26 12.65 -0.99
C MET A 240 -8.86 13.76 -0.03
N LYS A 241 -7.75 14.45 -0.33
CA LYS A 241 -7.25 15.57 0.49
C LYS A 241 -8.15 16.81 0.38
N GLU A 242 -8.61 17.14 -0.82
CA GLU A 242 -9.51 18.27 -1.08
C GLU A 242 -10.89 18.08 -0.42
N GLU A 243 -11.44 16.86 -0.51
CA GLU A 243 -12.80 16.52 -0.05
C GLU A 243 -12.85 15.95 1.37
N LYS A 244 -11.68 15.75 2.00
CA LYS A 244 -11.54 15.14 3.33
C LYS A 244 -12.24 13.76 3.40
N ALA A 245 -12.00 12.94 2.38
CA ALA A 245 -12.50 11.57 2.32
C ALA A 245 -12.04 10.76 3.53
N VAL A 246 -12.86 9.81 3.99
CA VAL A 246 -12.54 8.96 5.14
C VAL A 246 -11.68 7.77 4.74
N ILE A 247 -11.82 7.30 3.50
CA ILE A 247 -11.00 6.22 2.92
C ILE A 247 -11.07 6.32 1.38
N GLY A 248 -10.12 5.70 0.71
CA GLY A 248 -10.15 5.60 -0.74
C GLY A 248 -9.08 4.66 -1.27
N GLY A 249 -8.87 4.70 -2.58
CA GLY A 249 -7.89 3.86 -3.25
C GLY A 249 -8.27 3.51 -4.67
N GLU A 250 -7.53 2.57 -5.24
CA GLU A 250 -7.76 2.04 -6.58
C GLU A 250 -8.07 0.54 -6.47
N GLY A 251 -8.99 0.04 -7.30
CA GLY A 251 -9.43 -1.36 -7.32
C GLY A 251 -8.36 -2.40 -7.72
N ASN A 252 -7.08 -2.02 -7.70
CA ASN A 252 -5.93 -2.89 -7.98
C ASN A 252 -5.19 -3.33 -6.71
N GLY A 253 -5.89 -3.35 -5.58
CA GLY A 253 -5.34 -3.69 -4.27
C GLY A 253 -4.67 -2.54 -3.51
N GLY A 254 -4.69 -1.31 -4.06
CA GLY A 254 -4.07 -0.15 -3.42
C GLY A 254 -5.06 0.68 -2.61
N VAL A 255 -4.95 0.61 -1.28
CA VAL A 255 -5.82 1.33 -0.33
C VAL A 255 -5.11 2.56 0.21
N ILE A 256 -5.84 3.66 0.40
CA ILE A 256 -5.36 4.92 0.98
C ILE A 256 -6.10 5.14 2.30
N ILE A 257 -5.34 5.23 3.40
CA ILE A 257 -5.86 5.49 4.75
C ILE A 257 -5.34 6.87 5.19
N PRO A 258 -6.18 7.94 5.11
CA PRO A 258 -5.78 9.31 5.39
C PRO A 258 -5.08 9.52 6.74
N GLU A 259 -5.47 8.76 7.77
CA GLU A 259 -4.88 8.79 9.10
C GLU A 259 -3.42 8.32 9.13
N VAL A 260 -2.99 7.53 8.14
CA VAL A 260 -1.58 7.17 7.93
C VAL A 260 -0.93 8.16 6.96
N HIS A 261 -1.43 8.22 5.72
CA HIS A 261 -0.98 9.12 4.67
C HIS A 261 -1.95 9.08 3.47
N TYR A 262 -1.93 10.13 2.64
CA TYR A 262 -2.73 10.22 1.41
C TYR A 262 -2.06 9.53 0.21
N ALA A 263 -1.48 8.35 0.38
CA ALA A 263 -1.01 7.53 -0.75
C ALA A 263 -1.34 6.06 -0.54
N ARG A 264 -1.30 5.27 -1.62
CA ARG A 264 -1.59 3.85 -1.55
C ARG A 264 -0.56 3.14 -0.68
N ASP A 265 -1.06 2.31 0.23
CA ASP A 265 -0.23 1.68 1.23
C ASP A 265 -0.73 0.25 1.52
N GLY A 266 -0.10 -0.73 0.87
CA GLY A 266 -0.39 -2.13 1.10
C GLY A 266 -0.06 -2.58 2.53
N ILE A 267 0.84 -1.88 3.22
CA ILE A 267 1.25 -2.21 4.60
C ILE A 267 0.15 -1.78 5.57
N ALA A 268 -0.34 -0.56 5.39
CA ALA A 268 -1.47 -0.05 6.15
C ALA A 268 -2.75 -0.87 5.90
N ALA A 269 -2.99 -1.28 4.64
CA ALA A 269 -4.10 -2.15 4.27
C ALA A 269 -4.08 -3.50 5.03
N ILE A 270 -2.91 -4.16 5.13
CA ILE A 270 -2.77 -5.41 5.92
C ILE A 270 -3.21 -5.20 7.37
N ALA A 271 -2.72 -4.14 8.02
CA ALA A 271 -3.09 -3.87 9.42
C ALA A 271 -4.60 -3.64 9.57
N LEU A 272 -5.18 -2.84 8.66
CA LEU A 272 -6.61 -2.53 8.68
C LEU A 272 -7.48 -3.78 8.47
N LEU A 273 -7.08 -4.67 7.57
CA LEU A 273 -7.79 -5.93 7.32
C LEU A 273 -7.68 -6.90 8.50
N LEU A 274 -6.53 -7.00 9.16
CA LEU A 274 -6.40 -7.79 10.38
C LEU A 274 -7.28 -7.23 11.52
N ASP A 275 -7.42 -5.91 11.61
CA ASP A 275 -8.35 -5.28 12.55
C ASP A 275 -9.82 -5.57 12.19
N TYR A 276 -10.15 -5.60 10.89
CA TYR A 276 -11.48 -5.99 10.41
C TYR A 276 -11.83 -7.43 10.81
N LEU A 277 -10.97 -8.39 10.50
CA LEU A 277 -11.14 -9.79 10.90
C LEU A 277 -11.27 -9.96 12.42
N THR A 278 -10.56 -9.11 13.17
CA THR A 278 -10.63 -9.14 14.63
C THR A 278 -11.99 -8.71 15.16
N ASP A 279 -12.58 -7.68 14.53
CA ASP A 279 -13.84 -7.08 14.96
C ASP A 279 -15.06 -7.93 14.57
N THR A 280 -15.05 -8.53 13.37
CA THR A 280 -16.11 -9.45 12.93
C THR A 280 -16.00 -10.83 13.58
N ASN A 281 -14.78 -11.27 13.89
CA ASN A 281 -14.49 -12.64 14.34
C ASN A 281 -14.96 -13.71 13.34
N GLU A 282 -14.96 -13.37 12.05
CA GLU A 282 -15.31 -14.26 10.94
C GLU A 282 -14.07 -14.58 10.09
N PRO A 283 -13.98 -15.79 9.51
CA PRO A 283 -12.93 -16.11 8.57
C PRO A 283 -13.07 -15.26 7.29
N VAL A 284 -11.93 -14.95 6.66
CA VAL A 284 -11.90 -14.09 5.47
C VAL A 284 -12.74 -14.65 4.31
N SER A 285 -12.87 -15.97 4.18
CA SER A 285 -13.73 -16.62 3.18
C SER A 285 -15.23 -16.37 3.33
N GLU A 286 -15.69 -15.92 4.51
CA GLU A 286 -17.11 -15.56 4.73
C GLU A 286 -17.35 -14.05 4.61
N LEU A 287 -16.28 -13.24 4.60
CA LEU A 287 -16.34 -11.79 4.43
C LEU A 287 -16.16 -11.32 2.99
N ALA A 288 -15.63 -12.20 2.14
CA ALA A 288 -15.41 -11.97 0.71
C ALA A 288 -16.72 -12.21 -0.05
#